data_AF-A0A1C6I7U2-F1
#
_entry.id   AF-A0A1C6I7U2-F1
#
_cell.length_a   1.000
_cell.length_b   1.000
_cell.length_c   1.000
_cell.angle_alpha   90.00
_cell.angle_beta   90.00
_cell.angle_gamma   90.00
#
_symmetry.space_group_name_H-M   'P 1'
#
loop_
_entity.id
_entity.type
_entity.pdbx_description
1 polymer ?
#
loop_
_entity_poly.entity_id
_entity_poly.type
_entity_poly.pdbx_seq_one_letter_code
_entity_poly.pdbx_strand_id
1 'polypeptide(L)' 'MPFKIVVKSVRKKLSMSQERLARELKVSFSTVNRWENGKANPSPMALEAFRAFCKERNIILEGGMEDD' A
#
# COMPACT_ATOMS: atom_id res chain seq x y z
N MET A 1 -13.23 1.72 0.91
CA MET A 1 -12.43 0.62 1.55
C MET A 1 -11.21 1.23 2.24
N PRO A 2 -10.90 0.87 3.51
CA PRO A 2 -9.77 1.45 4.22
C PRO A 2 -8.41 1.08 3.60
N PHE A 3 -7.46 2.03 3.56
CA PHE A 3 -6.13 1.83 2.97
C PHE A 3 -5.42 0.56 3.51
N LYS A 4 -5.53 0.28 4.82
CA LYS A 4 -4.96 -0.91 5.48
C LYS A 4 -5.33 -2.24 4.79
N ILE A 5 -6.57 -2.34 4.29
CA ILE A 5 -7.06 -3.55 3.61
C ILE A 5 -6.49 -3.62 2.20
N VAL A 6 -6.49 -2.48 1.49
CA VAL A 6 -6.02 -2.40 0.11
C VAL A 6 -4.53 -2.70 0.02
N VAL A 7 -3.69 -2.03 0.82
CA VAL A 7 -2.23 -2.24 0.80
C VAL A 7 -1.84 -3.68 1.11
N LYS A 8 -2.50 -4.30 2.11
CA LYS A 8 -2.29 -5.71 2.48
C LYS A 8 -2.73 -6.66 1.37
N SER A 9 -3.83 -6.35 0.70
CA SER A 9 -4.37 -7.18 -0.39
C SER A 9 -3.46 -7.14 -1.62
N VAL A 10 -2.99 -5.95 -2.00
CA VAL A 10 -2.01 -5.76 -3.09
C VAL A 10 -0.72 -6.53 -2.81
N ARG A 11 -0.17 -6.38 -1.59
CA ARG A 11 1.04 -7.11 -1.19
C ARG A 11 0.89 -8.62 -1.32
N LYS A 12 -0.24 -9.15 -0.83
CA LYS A 12 -0.53 -10.59 -0.89
C LYS A 12 -0.74 -11.08 -2.32
N LYS A 13 -1.45 -10.33 -3.17
CA LYS A 13 -1.62 -10.66 -4.60
C LYS A 13 -0.28 -10.74 -5.34
N LEU A 14 0.70 -9.94 -4.94
CA LEU A 14 2.06 -9.95 -5.50
C LEU A 14 3.02 -10.92 -4.80
N SER A 15 2.56 -11.71 -3.82
CA SER A 15 3.39 -12.61 -3.02
C SER A 15 4.63 -11.92 -2.42
N MET A 16 4.45 -10.69 -1.92
CA MET A 16 5.53 -9.89 -1.34
C MET A 16 5.53 -9.95 0.20
N SER A 17 6.72 -9.91 0.80
CA SER A 17 6.86 -9.57 2.23
C SER A 17 6.60 -8.07 2.45
N GLN A 18 6.37 -7.66 3.70
CA GLN A 18 6.21 -6.24 4.03
C GLN A 18 7.49 -5.46 3.71
N GLU A 19 8.66 -6.04 3.95
CA GLU A 19 9.98 -5.47 3.61
C GLU A 19 10.14 -5.31 2.10
N ARG A 20 9.71 -6.30 1.32
CA ARG A 20 9.78 -6.20 -0.14
C ARG A 20 8.90 -5.07 -0.65
N LEU A 21 7.64 -5.00 -0.19
CA LEU A 21 6.76 -3.89 -0.56
C LEU A 21 7.33 -2.53 -0.13
N ALA A 22 7.90 -2.45 1.07
CA ALA A 22 8.51 -1.22 1.58
C ALA A 22 9.65 -0.73 0.69
N ARG A 23 10.53 -1.65 0.24
CA ARG A 23 11.61 -1.33 -0.71
C ARG A 23 11.08 -0.81 -2.04
N GLU A 24 10.06 -1.45 -2.61
CA GLU A 24 9.45 -1.03 -3.88
C GLU A 24 8.82 0.36 -3.77
N LEU A 25 8.18 0.66 -2.63
CA LEU A 25 7.56 1.97 -2.35
C LEU A 25 8.54 3.01 -1.78
N LYS A 26 9.83 2.66 -1.62
CA LYS A 26 10.87 3.52 -1.04
C LYS A 26 10.50 4.07 0.35
N VAL A 27 9.86 3.25 1.17
CA VAL A 27 9.53 3.55 2.57
C VAL A 27 10.18 2.51 3.50
N SER A 28 10.14 2.75 4.81
CA SER A 28 10.61 1.75 5.78
C SER A 28 9.61 0.59 5.92
N PHE A 29 10.12 -0.57 6.34
CA PHE A 29 9.27 -1.70 6.76
C PHE A 29 8.25 -1.27 7.82
N SER A 30 8.67 -0.49 8.80
CA SER A 30 7.81 0.00 9.88
C SER A 30 6.63 0.83 9.37
N THR A 31 6.81 1.59 8.28
CA THR A 31 5.73 2.33 7.62
C THR A 31 4.68 1.39 7.03
N VAL A 32 5.08 0.38 6.25
CA VAL A 32 4.15 -0.62 5.68
C VAL A 32 3.46 -1.41 6.80
N ASN A 33 4.20 -1.82 7.83
CA ASN A 33 3.65 -2.53 8.97
C ASN A 33 2.57 -1.68 9.69
N ARG A 34 2.80 -0.38 9.89
CA ARG A 34 1.80 0.50 10.50
C ARG A 34 0.55 0.66 9.61
N TRP A 35 0.73 0.81 8.30
CA TRP A 35 -0.39 0.89 7.36
C TRP A 35 -1.25 -0.37 7.40
N GLU A 36 -0.66 -1.56 7.30
CA GLU A 36 -1.40 -2.84 7.29
C GLU A 36 -2.13 -3.14 8.59
N ASN A 37 -1.67 -2.58 9.70
CA ASN A 37 -2.30 -2.70 11.02
C ASN A 37 -3.23 -1.53 11.35
N GLY A 38 -3.43 -0.57 10.42
CA GLY A 38 -4.26 0.61 10.65
C GLY A 38 -3.75 1.54 11.75
N LYS A 39 -2.43 1.53 12.01
CA LYS A 39 -1.74 2.39 12.99
C LYS A 39 -1.25 3.72 12.40
N ALA A 40 -1.39 3.88 11.09
CA ALA A 40 -1.13 5.10 10.34
C ALA A 40 -1.82 5.03 8.98
N ASN A 41 -2.19 6.19 8.44
CA ASN A 41 -2.56 6.34 7.04
C ASN A 41 -1.33 6.81 6.23
N PRO A 42 -1.29 6.53 4.91
CA PRO A 42 -0.21 7.01 4.05
C PRO A 42 -0.29 8.54 3.93
N SER A 43 0.86 9.18 3.78
CA SER A 43 0.87 10.59 3.33
C SER A 43 0.41 10.67 1.88
N PRO A 44 -0.01 11.86 1.38
CA PRO A 44 -0.39 12.03 -0.02
C PRO A 44 0.70 11.54 -1.00
N MET A 45 1.97 11.80 -0.69
CA MET A 45 3.11 11.34 -1.50
C MET A 45 3.26 9.81 -1.48
N ALA A 46 3.09 9.19 -0.32
CA ALA A 46 3.16 7.74 -0.18
C ALA A 46 1.97 7.03 -0.86
N LEU A 47 0.79 7.65 -0.80
CA LEU A 47 -0.40 7.18 -1.48
C LEU A 47 -0.23 7.23 -3.00
N GLU A 48 0.34 8.31 -3.53
CA GLU A 48 0.64 8.43 -4.95
C GLU A 48 1.69 7.40 -5.40
N ALA A 49 2.76 7.21 -4.62
CA ALA A 49 3.74 6.15 -4.87
C ALA A 49 3.09 4.76 -4.90
N PHE A 50 2.14 4.49 -4.00
CA PHE A 50 1.40 3.23 -3.98
C PHE A 50 0.48 3.07 -5.20
N ARG A 51 -0.21 4.14 -5.63
CA ARG A 51 -1.05 4.14 -6.84
C ARG A 51 -0.22 3.90 -8.10
N ALA A 52 0.91 4.59 -8.24
CA ALA A 52 1.85 4.39 -9.34
C ALA A 52 2.37 2.95 -9.38
N PHE A 53 2.81 2.41 -8.24
CA PHE A 53 3.23 1.02 -8.11
C PHE A 53 2.15 0.02 -8.54
N CYS A 54 0.88 0.25 -8.18
CA CYS A 54 -0.23 -0.60 -8.59
C CYS A 54 -0.47 -0.52 -10.11
N LYS A 55 -0.42 0.69 -10.67
CA LYS A 55 -0.61 0.94 -12.10
C LYS A 55 0.47 0.24 -12.95
N GLU A 56 1.74 0.36 -12.57
CA GLU A 56 2.86 -0.30 -13.25
C GLU A 56 2.75 -1.83 -13.28
N ARG A 57 2.04 -2.41 -12.31
CA ARG A 57 1.84 -3.87 -12.17
C ARG A 57 0.46 -4.33 -12.64
N ASN A 58 -0.31 -3.46 -13.31
CA ASN A 58 -1.67 -3.74 -13.79
C ASN A 58 -2.62 -4.22 -12.67
N ILE A 59 -2.46 -3.70 -11.46
CA ILE A 59 -3.34 -4.00 -10.33
C ILE A 59 -4.52 -3.04 -10.36
N ILE A 60 -5.71 -3.60 -10.56
CA ILE A 60 -6.97 -2.86 -10.47
C ILE A 60 -7.31 -2.68 -8.99
N LEU A 61 -7.29 -1.42 -8.54
CA LEU A 61 -7.78 -1.00 -7.23
C LEU A 61 -9.29 -0.79 -7.36
N GLU A 62 -10.09 -1.81 -7.03
CA GLU A 62 -11.55 -1.69 -7.03
C GLU A 62 -12.03 -0.94 -5.79
N GLY A 63 -12.85 0.10 -6.01
CA GLY A 63 -13.39 0.96 -4.97
C GLY A 63 -12.47 2.14 -4.64
N GLY A 64 -13.02 3.35 -4.71
CA GLY A 64 -12.34 4.55 -4.23
C GLY A 64 -11.82 4.34 -2.81
N MET A 65 -10.56 4.69 -2.57
CA MET A 65 -10.05 4.79 -1.20
C MET A 65 -10.75 5.97 -0.54
N GLU A 66 -11.44 5.72 0.56
CA GLU A 66 -11.93 6.79 1.42
C GLU A 66 -10.73 7.30 2.22
N ASP A 67 -10.47 8.59 2.11
CA ASP A 67 -9.45 9.31 2.86
C ASP A 67 -9.95 9.52 4.31
N ASP A 68 -10.10 8.44 5.08
CA ASP A 68 -10.27 8.52 6.54
C ASP A 68 -8.94 8.86 7.24
#